data_AF-A3YFU4-F1
#
_entry.id   AF-A3YFU4-F1
#
_cell.length_a   1.000
_cell.length_b   1.000
_cell.length_c   1.000
_cell.angle_alpha   90.00
_cell.angle_beta   90.00
_cell.angle_gamma   90.00
#
_symmetry.space_group_name_H-M   'P 1'
#
loop_
_entity.id
_entity.type
_entity.pdbx_description
1 polymer ?
#
loop_
_entity_poly.entity_id
_entity_poly.type
_entity_poly.pdbx_seq_one_letter_code
_entity_poly.pdbx_strand_id
1 'polypeptide(L)'
;MLIGRANCALYRGVILQGGFSLSFPVLETNRLKLDALSKDDSTSLFELFSDNSVVEYYDLDAFTELSQAINLIAFFNARFKGSSRIRWAIRLKETNEFIGTCGFNTWSPKMKNATLGYDLLPKYWGNGFTTEAVHRIVKAAFIGELSCGKLQEPANKSPLLSLLF
;
A
#
# COMPACT_ATOMS: atom_id res chain seq x y z
N MET A 1 -18.39 -42.63 -38.47
CA MET A 1 -17.24 -41.70 -38.52
C MET A 1 -17.70 -40.41 -37.83
N LEU A 2 -17.53 -40.22 -36.51
CA LEU A 2 -16.35 -39.63 -35.85
C LEU A 2 -15.98 -38.31 -36.56
N ILE A 3 -15.95 -37.08 -36.00
CA ILE A 3 -15.62 -36.54 -34.65
C ILE A 3 -16.07 -35.04 -34.65
N GLY A 4 -16.78 -34.50 -33.64
CA GLY A 4 -16.25 -33.58 -32.60
C GLY A 4 -16.35 -32.08 -32.96
N ARG A 5 -16.68 -31.08 -32.11
CA ARG A 5 -16.91 -30.96 -30.66
C ARG A 5 -17.64 -29.63 -30.33
N ALA A 6 -18.42 -29.68 -29.24
CA ALA A 6 -18.55 -28.69 -28.16
C ALA A 6 -19.37 -27.39 -28.37
N ASN A 7 -20.68 -27.53 -28.13
CA ASN A 7 -21.50 -26.78 -27.17
C ASN A 7 -20.97 -25.41 -26.67
N CYS A 8 -21.63 -24.37 -27.19
CA CYS A 8 -21.78 -23.07 -26.55
C CYS A 8 -22.62 -23.24 -25.27
N ALA A 9 -21.97 -23.36 -24.11
CA ALA A 9 -22.65 -23.34 -22.82
C ALA A 9 -22.76 -21.89 -22.35
N LEU A 10 -23.99 -21.37 -22.38
CA LEU A 10 -24.42 -20.21 -21.63
C LEU A 10 -24.07 -20.42 -20.15
N TYR A 11 -23.02 -19.76 -19.65
CA TYR A 11 -22.82 -19.65 -18.21
C TYR A 11 -23.86 -18.66 -17.67
N ARG A 12 -25.06 -19.18 -17.38
CA ARG A 12 -26.02 -18.57 -16.46
C ARG A 12 -25.32 -18.41 -15.11
N GLY A 13 -25.52 -17.23 -14.53
CA GLY A 13 -24.80 -16.76 -13.34
C GLY A 13 -24.79 -17.73 -12.18
N VAL A 14 -23.60 -17.92 -11.62
CA VAL A 14 -23.44 -18.17 -10.20
C VAL A 14 -23.24 -16.80 -9.57
N ILE A 15 -24.28 -16.26 -8.94
CA ILE A 15 -24.08 -15.21 -7.95
C ILE A 15 -23.30 -15.90 -6.83
N LEU A 16 -21.99 -15.64 -6.75
CA LEU A 16 -21.21 -15.96 -5.56
C LEU A 16 -21.74 -15.06 -4.44
N GLN A 17 -22.75 -15.54 -3.71
CA GLN A 17 -23.08 -15.08 -2.37
C GLN A 17 -21.93 -15.51 -1.46
N GLY A 18 -20.86 -14.74 -1.53
CA GLY A 18 -19.67 -14.87 -0.69
C GLY A 18 -19.11 -13.48 -0.55
N GLY A 19 -19.67 -12.69 0.38
CA GLY A 19 -19.10 -11.41 0.75
C GLY A 19 -17.71 -11.63 1.31
N PHE A 20 -16.68 -11.55 0.45
CA PHE A 20 -15.32 -11.35 0.91
C PHE A 20 -15.29 -9.97 1.57
N SER A 21 -15.44 -9.96 2.89
CA SER A 21 -14.98 -8.84 3.70
C SER A 21 -13.47 -8.73 3.45
N LEU A 22 -13.07 -7.85 2.54
CA LEU A 22 -11.67 -7.48 2.35
C LEU A 22 -11.24 -6.75 3.63
N SER A 23 -10.76 -7.49 4.62
CA SER A 23 -10.13 -6.92 5.81
C SER A 23 -8.85 -6.22 5.39
N PHE A 24 -8.63 -5.01 5.89
CA PHE A 24 -7.40 -4.27 5.65
C PHE A 24 -6.20 -5.08 6.17
N PRO A 25 -5.17 -5.36 5.35
CA PRO A 25 -4.05 -6.20 5.78
C PRO A 25 -3.21 -5.47 6.83
N VAL A 26 -2.96 -6.13 7.95
CA VAL A 26 -2.01 -5.67 8.97
C VAL A 26 -0.70 -6.42 8.78
N LEU A 27 0.40 -5.69 8.66
CA LEU A 27 1.74 -6.26 8.56
C LEU A 27 2.57 -5.83 9.76
N GLU A 28 3.46 -6.70 10.22
CA GLU A 28 4.38 -6.38 11.30
C GLU A 28 5.83 -6.67 10.90
N THR A 29 6.71 -5.95 11.56
CA THR A 29 8.16 -6.13 11.54
C THR A 29 8.69 -6.22 12.98
N ASN A 30 10.01 -6.12 13.15
CA ASN A 30 10.62 -6.10 14.47
C ASN A 30 10.19 -4.85 15.25
N ARG A 31 10.20 -3.67 14.61
CA ARG A 31 9.92 -2.38 15.26
C ARG A 31 8.58 -1.76 14.88
N LEU A 32 7.97 -2.20 13.78
CA LEU A 32 6.85 -1.50 13.15
C LEU A 32 5.59 -2.35 13.02
N LYS A 33 4.45 -1.68 13.16
CA LYS A 33 3.14 -2.17 12.77
C LYS A 33 2.65 -1.32 11.60
N LEU A 34 2.20 -1.98 10.54
CA LEU A 34 1.63 -1.36 9.35
C LEU A 34 0.14 -1.71 9.29
N ASP A 35 -0.74 -0.72 9.51
CA ASP A 35 -2.18 -0.92 9.53
C ASP A 35 -2.95 0.22 8.85
N ALA A 36 -4.29 0.20 8.95
CA ALA A 36 -5.13 1.20 8.32
C ALA A 36 -4.91 2.58 8.96
N LEU A 37 -4.96 3.63 8.11
CA LEU A 37 -5.07 4.99 8.60
C LEU A 37 -6.43 5.18 9.30
N SER A 38 -6.39 5.80 10.47
CA SER A 38 -7.54 6.18 11.27
C SER A 38 -7.73 7.69 11.26
N LYS A 39 -8.91 8.16 11.67
CA LYS A 39 -9.16 9.61 11.81
C LYS A 39 -8.26 10.25 12.86
N ASP A 40 -7.84 9.49 13.87
CA ASP A 40 -6.99 9.96 14.96
C ASP A 40 -5.56 10.27 14.48
N ASP A 41 -5.15 9.75 13.31
CA ASP A 41 -3.87 10.08 12.69
C ASP A 41 -3.87 11.45 12.02
N SER A 42 -5.02 12.13 11.90
CA SER A 42 -5.15 13.37 11.12
C SER A 42 -4.21 14.48 11.59
N THR A 43 -3.98 14.62 12.89
CA THR A 43 -3.06 15.63 13.43
C THR A 43 -1.61 15.34 13.04
N SER A 44 -1.13 14.11 13.22
CA SER A 44 0.24 13.73 12.85
C SER A 44 0.45 13.70 11.34
N LEU A 45 -0.59 13.37 10.56
CA LEU A 45 -0.55 13.42 9.11
C LEU A 45 -0.55 14.87 8.60
N PHE A 46 -1.28 15.77 9.26
CA PHE A 46 -1.20 17.20 8.99
C PHE A 46 0.20 17.73 9.28
N GLU A 47 0.77 17.43 10.45
CA GLU A 47 2.16 17.79 10.78
C GLU A 47 3.15 17.31 9.70
N LEU A 48 2.99 16.06 9.23
CA LEU A 48 3.83 15.49 8.19
C LEU A 48 3.77 16.27 6.87
N PHE A 49 2.58 16.62 6.39
CA PHE A 49 2.40 17.28 5.09
C PHE A 49 2.38 18.82 5.17
N SER A 50 2.43 19.40 6.36
CA SER A 50 2.69 20.83 6.56
C SER A 50 4.18 21.15 6.65
N ASP A 51 5.04 20.14 6.81
CA ASP A 51 6.49 20.32 6.83
C ASP A 51 7.04 20.50 5.41
N ASN A 52 7.63 21.68 5.14
CA ASN A 52 8.19 22.01 3.84
C ASN A 52 9.29 21.03 3.40
N SER A 53 10.06 20.46 4.32
CA SER A 53 11.10 19.47 3.99
C SER A 53 10.52 18.14 3.50
N VAL A 54 9.25 17.86 3.79
CA VAL A 54 8.52 16.69 3.31
C VAL A 54 7.90 16.97 1.96
N VAL A 55 7.25 18.13 1.79
CA VAL A 55 6.55 18.48 0.54
C VAL A 55 7.45 19.00 -0.58
N GLU A 56 8.71 19.38 -0.30
CA GLU A 56 9.69 19.79 -1.33
C GLU A 56 9.88 18.75 -2.45
N TYR A 57 9.64 17.47 -2.15
CA TYR A 57 9.73 16.37 -3.11
C TYR A 57 8.42 16.06 -3.83
N TYR A 58 7.39 16.87 -3.62
CA TYR A 58 6.06 16.71 -4.19
C TYR A 58 5.66 17.92 -5.03
N ASP A 59 4.94 17.69 -6.13
CA ASP A 59 4.23 18.75 -6.88
C ASP A 59 2.95 19.18 -6.12
N LEU A 60 3.04 19.40 -4.80
CA LEU A 60 1.92 19.72 -3.92
C LEU A 60 2.31 20.81 -2.93
N ASP A 61 1.40 21.73 -2.68
CA ASP A 61 1.55 22.71 -1.60
C ASP A 61 1.46 22.03 -0.23
N ALA A 62 2.22 22.56 0.73
CA ALA A 62 2.13 22.18 2.13
C ALA A 62 0.68 22.29 2.63
N PHE A 63 0.29 21.38 3.51
CA PHE A 63 -1.04 21.45 4.12
C PHE A 63 -1.14 22.69 5.01
N THR A 64 -2.24 23.40 4.89
CA THR A 64 -2.58 24.60 5.66
C THR A 64 -3.77 24.38 6.58
N GLU A 65 -4.57 23.34 6.33
CA GLU A 65 -5.74 22.96 7.12
C GLU A 65 -5.76 21.46 7.47
N LEU A 66 -6.17 21.13 8.70
CA LEU A 66 -6.36 19.75 9.17
C LEU A 66 -7.37 18.97 8.30
N SER A 67 -8.31 19.67 7.67
CA SER A 67 -9.31 19.10 6.74
C SER A 67 -8.64 18.34 5.59
N GLN A 68 -7.48 18.81 5.10
CA GLN A 68 -6.72 18.19 4.02
C GLN A 68 -6.19 16.81 4.44
N ALA A 69 -5.69 16.68 5.67
CA ALA A 69 -5.25 15.40 6.22
C ALA A 69 -6.41 14.40 6.40
N ILE A 70 -7.55 14.87 6.91
CA ILE A 70 -8.76 14.05 7.04
C ILE A 70 -9.22 13.54 5.66
N ASN A 71 -9.23 14.40 4.66
CA ASN A 71 -9.59 14.06 3.28
C ASN A 71 -8.59 13.06 2.67
N LEU A 72 -7.29 13.22 2.94
CA LEU A 72 -6.25 12.31 2.47
C LEU A 72 -6.40 10.90 3.08
N ILE A 73 -6.70 10.81 4.39
CA ILE A 73 -7.01 9.54 5.06
C ILE A 73 -8.22 8.86 4.41
N ALA A 74 -9.30 9.62 4.19
CA ALA A 74 -10.50 9.11 3.53
C ALA A 74 -10.20 8.61 2.10
N PHE A 75 -9.41 9.37 1.35
CA PHE A 75 -8.96 9.01 0.00
C PHE A 75 -8.19 7.67 0.01
N PHE A 76 -7.17 7.53 0.87
CA PHE A 76 -6.39 6.30 0.97
C PHE A 76 -7.25 5.08 1.36
N ASN A 77 -8.12 5.23 2.34
CA ASN A 77 -9.02 4.16 2.78
C ASN A 77 -10.05 3.78 1.72
N ALA A 78 -10.53 4.74 0.91
CA ALA A 78 -11.43 4.46 -0.20
C ALA A 78 -10.73 3.69 -1.34
N ARG A 79 -9.45 4.00 -1.62
CA ARG A 79 -8.67 3.29 -2.66
C ARG A 79 -8.45 1.82 -2.36
N PHE A 80 -8.31 1.45 -1.08
CA PHE A 80 -8.25 0.06 -0.64
C PHE A 80 -9.53 -0.69 -1.01
N LYS A 81 -10.71 -0.11 -0.71
CA LYS A 81 -12.03 -0.74 -0.97
C LYS A 81 -12.29 -1.01 -2.46
N GLY A 82 -11.74 -0.19 -3.36
CA GLY A 82 -12.10 -0.23 -4.79
C GLY A 82 -11.04 -0.81 -5.74
N SER A 83 -9.76 -0.92 -5.35
CA SER A 83 -8.72 -1.08 -6.38
C SER A 83 -7.38 -1.64 -5.92
N SER A 84 -7.30 -2.31 -4.77
CA SER A 84 -6.05 -2.99 -4.36
C SER A 84 -4.84 -2.06 -4.15
N ARG A 85 -5.08 -0.75 -4.03
CA ARG A 85 -4.05 0.27 -3.75
C ARG A 85 -4.07 0.56 -2.25
N ILE A 86 -3.07 0.00 -1.57
CA ILE A 86 -2.99 0.01 -0.11
C ILE A 86 -2.00 1.08 0.32
N ARG A 87 -2.42 1.95 1.22
CA ARG A 87 -1.54 2.86 1.97
C ARG A 87 -1.72 2.55 3.45
N TRP A 88 -0.63 2.16 4.08
CA TRP A 88 -0.54 1.86 5.50
C TRP A 88 -0.11 3.10 6.29
N ALA A 89 -0.63 3.23 7.50
CA ALA A 89 0.05 3.95 8.57
C ALA A 89 1.28 3.15 8.99
N ILE A 90 2.39 3.84 9.28
CA ILE A 90 3.56 3.24 9.93
C ILE A 90 3.50 3.61 11.40
N ARG A 91 3.49 2.60 12.28
CA ARG A 91 3.49 2.80 13.73
C ARG A 91 4.66 2.12 14.40
N LEU A 92 5.23 2.76 15.42
CA LEU A 92 6.15 2.08 16.33
C LEU A 92 5.38 1.05 17.17
N LYS A 93 5.89 -0.18 17.26
CA LYS A 93 5.19 -1.26 18.00
C LYS A 93 5.11 -1.00 19.51
N GLU A 94 6.13 -0.37 20.08
CA GLU A 94 6.24 -0.14 21.52
C GLU A 94 5.24 0.91 22.03
N THR A 95 4.99 1.94 21.22
CA THR A 95 4.17 3.10 21.63
C THR A 95 2.86 3.22 20.85
N ASN A 96 2.71 2.46 19.77
CA ASN A 96 1.66 2.62 18.76
C ASN A 96 1.64 4.02 18.11
N GLU A 97 2.72 4.80 18.27
CA GLU A 97 2.84 6.16 17.71
C GLU A 97 2.91 6.11 16.19
N PHE A 98 2.11 6.96 15.52
CA PHE A 98 2.20 7.19 14.09
C PHE A 98 3.51 7.91 13.75
N ILE A 99 4.26 7.36 12.80
CA ILE A 99 5.53 7.95 12.36
C ILE A 99 5.55 8.33 10.88
N GLY A 100 4.53 7.92 10.11
CA GLY A 100 4.48 8.16 8.68
C GLY A 100 3.51 7.24 7.93
N THR A 101 3.58 7.25 6.60
CA THR A 101 2.79 6.37 5.74
C THR A 101 3.68 5.63 4.74
N CYS A 102 3.24 4.46 4.27
CA CYS A 102 3.88 3.78 3.14
C CYS A 102 2.89 2.93 2.36
N GLY A 103 3.19 2.62 1.09
CA GLY A 103 2.36 1.69 0.31
C GLY A 103 2.47 1.90 -1.19
N PHE A 104 1.48 1.37 -1.93
CA PHE A 104 1.48 1.39 -3.38
C PHE A 104 0.73 2.62 -3.93
N ASN A 105 1.47 3.49 -4.62
CA ASN A 105 0.89 4.60 -5.38
C ASN A 105 0.13 4.05 -6.59
N THR A 106 0.74 3.08 -7.29
CA THR A 106 0.20 2.36 -8.44
C THR A 106 0.39 0.85 -8.26
N TRP A 107 -0.55 0.07 -8.80
CA TRP A 107 -0.47 -1.39 -8.83
C TRP A 107 -1.06 -1.87 -10.15
N SER A 108 -0.24 -2.48 -11.01
CA SER A 108 -0.68 -3.01 -12.29
C SER A 108 -0.31 -4.49 -12.41
N PRO A 109 -1.26 -5.41 -12.13
CA PRO A 109 -1.05 -6.84 -12.35
C PRO A 109 -0.73 -7.13 -13.82
N LYS A 110 -1.37 -6.40 -14.74
CA LYS A 110 -1.18 -6.55 -16.20
C LYS A 110 0.24 -6.20 -16.64
N MET A 111 0.80 -5.12 -16.09
CA MET A 111 2.16 -4.66 -16.42
C MET A 111 3.23 -5.24 -15.48
N LYS A 112 2.82 -6.03 -14.47
CA LYS A 112 3.67 -6.59 -13.42
C LYS A 112 4.56 -5.54 -12.73
N ASN A 113 4.02 -4.33 -12.53
CA ASN A 113 4.73 -3.26 -11.86
C ASN A 113 3.87 -2.60 -10.77
N ALA A 114 4.55 -1.99 -9.82
CA ALA A 114 3.94 -1.19 -8.78
C ALA A 114 4.92 -0.07 -8.40
N THR A 115 4.41 1.13 -8.17
CA THR A 115 5.21 2.24 -7.63
C THR A 115 4.92 2.34 -6.14
N LEU A 116 5.99 2.34 -5.33
CA LEU A 116 5.90 2.55 -3.89
C LEU A 116 6.00 4.05 -3.58
N GLY A 117 5.32 4.47 -2.52
CA GLY A 117 5.49 5.78 -1.91
C GLY A 117 5.54 5.62 -0.39
N TYR A 118 6.35 6.46 0.25
CA TYR A 118 6.49 6.52 1.69
C TYR A 118 6.74 7.96 2.14
N ASP A 119 6.30 8.25 3.35
CA ASP A 119 6.38 9.56 3.98
C ASP A 119 6.68 9.32 5.46
N LEU A 120 7.64 10.05 6.05
CA LEU A 120 8.01 9.88 7.45
C LEU A 120 8.17 11.25 8.08
N LEU A 121 7.73 11.41 9.33
CA LEU A 121 7.99 12.65 10.08
C LEU A 121 9.50 12.86 10.20
N PRO A 122 10.03 14.09 10.02
CA PRO A 122 11.47 14.35 10.02
C PRO A 122 12.22 13.84 11.24
N LYS A 123 11.59 13.87 12.43
CA LYS A 123 12.16 13.34 13.68
C LYS A 123 12.54 11.85 13.64
N TYR A 124 12.04 11.07 12.68
CA TYR A 124 12.37 9.65 12.52
C TYR A 124 13.28 9.34 11.33
N TRP A 125 13.72 10.36 10.58
CA TRP A 125 14.65 10.16 9.46
C TRP A 125 15.99 9.58 9.94
N GLY A 126 16.70 8.87 9.06
CA GLY A 126 18.00 8.25 9.39
C GLY A 126 17.94 7.02 10.30
N ASN A 127 16.76 6.60 10.79
CA ASN A 127 16.62 5.47 11.70
C ASN A 127 16.33 4.11 11.00
N GLY A 128 16.30 4.10 9.67
CA GLY A 128 16.05 2.89 8.86
C GLY A 128 14.60 2.36 8.88
N PHE A 129 13.64 3.10 9.44
CA PHE A 129 12.24 2.67 9.51
C PHE A 129 11.60 2.50 8.13
N THR A 130 11.88 3.42 7.20
CA THR A 130 11.38 3.33 5.82
C THR A 130 11.85 2.05 5.14
N THR A 131 13.15 1.74 5.22
CA THR A 131 13.74 0.52 4.65
C THR A 131 13.07 -0.74 5.22
N GLU A 132 12.87 -0.78 6.55
CA GLU A 132 12.19 -1.89 7.22
C GLU A 132 10.73 -2.06 6.75
N ALA A 133 9.96 -0.97 6.67
CA ALA A 133 8.58 -0.98 6.21
C ALA A 133 8.47 -1.43 4.74
N VAL A 134 9.31 -0.87 3.87
CA VAL A 134 9.34 -1.20 2.43
C VAL A 134 9.69 -2.66 2.21
N HIS A 135 10.74 -3.19 2.87
CA HIS A 135 11.08 -4.61 2.79
C HIS A 135 9.90 -5.51 3.16
N ARG A 136 9.16 -5.15 4.21
CA ARG A 136 8.01 -5.93 4.65
C ARG A 136 6.87 -5.94 3.63
N ILE A 137 6.55 -4.79 3.04
CA ILE A 137 5.48 -4.65 2.04
C ILE A 137 5.85 -5.37 0.74
N VAL A 138 7.10 -5.21 0.29
CA VAL A 138 7.61 -5.89 -0.91
C VAL A 138 7.55 -7.40 -0.72
N LYS A 139 8.02 -7.91 0.42
CA LYS A 139 7.91 -9.33 0.77
C LYS A 139 6.46 -9.81 0.73
N ALA A 140 5.54 -9.08 1.36
CA ALA A 140 4.10 -9.41 1.38
C ALA A 140 3.54 -9.55 -0.04
N ALA A 141 3.89 -8.61 -0.91
CA ALA A 141 3.45 -8.58 -2.30
C ALA A 141 3.99 -9.77 -3.11
N PHE A 142 5.24 -10.16 -2.92
CA PHE A 142 5.85 -11.29 -3.62
C PHE A 142 5.40 -12.66 -3.14
N ILE A 143 4.99 -12.82 -1.89
CA ILE A 143 4.52 -14.11 -1.36
C ILE A 143 2.99 -14.27 -1.42
N GLY A 144 2.27 -13.22 -1.82
CA GLY A 144 0.82 -13.26 -2.02
C GLY A 144 0.01 -13.11 -0.72
N GLU A 145 0.58 -12.47 0.31
CA GLU A 145 -0.14 -12.12 1.55
C GLU A 145 -1.16 -10.99 1.34
N LEU A 146 -1.05 -10.25 0.23
CA LEU A 146 -1.90 -9.11 -0.05
C LEU A 146 -3.11 -9.51 -0.92
N SER A 147 -4.27 -8.92 -0.61
CA SER A 147 -5.51 -9.10 -1.37
C SER A 147 -5.43 -8.60 -2.82
N CYS A 148 -4.40 -7.80 -3.15
CA CYS A 148 -4.14 -7.29 -4.49
C CYS A 148 -3.51 -8.29 -5.48
N GLY A 149 -3.26 -9.52 -5.02
CA GLY A 149 -2.61 -10.57 -5.79
C GLY A 149 -1.09 -10.56 -5.63
N LYS A 150 -0.44 -11.60 -6.16
CA LYS A 150 1.00 -11.82 -6.05
C LYS A 150 1.76 -11.04 -7.12
N LEU A 151 2.77 -10.26 -6.75
CA LEU A 151 3.76 -9.77 -7.71
C LEU A 151 4.62 -10.94 -8.18
N GLN A 152 4.91 -10.99 -9.47
CA GLN A 152 5.85 -11.96 -10.02
C GLN A 152 7.23 -11.31 -10.14
N GLU A 153 8.28 -12.05 -9.80
CA GLU A 153 9.63 -11.61 -10.13
C GLU A 153 9.75 -11.40 -11.65
N PRO A 154 10.43 -10.33 -12.10
CA PRO A 154 10.69 -10.16 -13.52
C PRO A 154 11.52 -11.35 -14.03
N ALA A 155 11.10 -11.92 -15.17
CA ALA A 155 11.76 -13.09 -15.77
C ALA A 155 13.21 -12.84 -16.20
N ASN A 156 13.65 -11.57 -16.22
CA ASN A 156 14.98 -11.16 -16.62
C ASN A 156 15.68 -10.53 -15.41
N LYS A 157 16.61 -11.26 -14.79
CA LYS A 157 17.45 -10.75 -13.70
C LYS A 157 18.40 -9.70 -14.27
N SER A 158 18.02 -8.43 -14.25
CA SER A 158 19.00 -7.35 -14.34
C SER A 158 19.68 -7.21 -12.97
N PRO A 159 21.01 -7.27 -12.86
CA PRO A 159 21.74 -7.10 -11.59
C PRO A 159 21.48 -5.77 -10.88
N LEU A 160 20.84 -4.81 -11.55
CA LEU A 160 20.53 -3.50 -10.99
C LEU A 160 19.31 -3.51 -10.06
N LEU A 161 18.46 -4.55 -10.11
CA LEU A 161 17.34 -4.71 -9.17
C LEU A 161 17.75 -5.36 -7.84
N SER A 162 18.95 -5.95 -7.75
CA SER A 162 19.51 -6.44 -6.48
C SER A 162 20.22 -5.36 -5.66
N LEU A 163 20.28 -4.11 -6.14
CA LEU A 163 21.00 -3.00 -5.52
C LEU A 163 20.09 -1.81 -5.13
N LEU A 164 18.77 -2.00 -5.13
CA LEU A 164 17.82 -1.09 -4.49
C LEU A 164 17.27 -1.66 -3.16
N PHE A 165 18.05 -2.55 -2.53
CA PHE A 165 17.80 -3.12 -1.21
C PHE A 165 19.04 -2.93 -0.32
#